data_AF-A0A5N6M552-F1
#
_entry.id   AF-A0A5N6M552-F1
#
_cell.length_a   1.000
_cell.length_b   1.000
_cell.length_c   1.000
_cell.angle_alpha   90.00
_cell.angle_beta   90.00
_cell.angle_gamma   90.00
#
_symmetry.space_group_name_H-M   'P 1'
#
loop_
_entity.id
_entity.type
_entity.pdbx_description
1 polymer ?
#
loop_
_entity_poly.entity_id
_entity_poly.type
_entity_poly.pdbx_seq_one_letter_code
_entity_poly.pdbx_strand_id
1 'polypeptide(L)'
;MDKIIWYGAWIKRRDDRELLHEALFSALKNLQTMAVLVDHNFMVAYGGKARDGSPAAKFSTGDTICLSSTHLPSNTLMKEQDFARECFSIFQSYFLMMDDTVAGVCLKCTTRPTMINFYVWKNLQSCYSFLLKHNNRDALQNWFPGATVFFKYDVFKVVYVSADDGMSFQLYPPHKLLENQVSKVLE
;
A
#
# COMPACT_ATOMS: atom_id res chain seq x y z
N MET A 1 -16.04 0.19 -20.44
CA MET A 1 -15.70 0.74 -19.11
C MET A 1 -14.65 -0.18 -18.53
N ASP A 2 -13.40 0.23 -18.58
CA ASP A 2 -12.29 -0.58 -18.10
C ASP A 2 -12.37 -0.66 -16.58
N LYS A 3 -12.66 -1.86 -16.05
CA LYS A 3 -12.66 -2.11 -14.61
C LYS A 3 -11.21 -2.23 -14.17
N ILE A 4 -10.64 -1.14 -13.67
CA ILE A 4 -9.31 -1.15 -13.06
C ILE A 4 -9.43 -1.88 -11.71
N ILE A 5 -9.08 -3.17 -11.70
CA ILE A 5 -8.95 -3.95 -10.48
C ILE A 5 -7.56 -3.69 -9.92
N TRP A 6 -7.50 -3.04 -8.76
CA TRP A 6 -6.25 -2.91 -8.02
C TRP A 6 -6.04 -4.16 -7.17
N TYR A 7 -5.02 -4.94 -7.52
CA TYR A 7 -4.59 -6.11 -6.75
C TYR A 7 -3.28 -5.79 -6.03
N GLY A 8 -3.29 -5.82 -4.70
CA GLY A 8 -2.10 -5.70 -3.87
C GLY A 8 -1.91 -6.98 -3.07
N ALA A 9 -0.92 -7.79 -3.44
CA ALA A 9 -0.50 -8.95 -2.66
C ALA A 9 0.63 -8.54 -1.71
N TRP A 10 0.45 -8.82 -0.42
CA TRP A 10 1.45 -8.60 0.61
C TRP A 10 1.91 -9.96 1.11
N ILE A 11 3.12 -10.36 0.72
CA ILE A 11 3.67 -11.65 1.12
C ILE A 11 4.84 -11.40 2.05
N LYS A 12 4.74 -11.88 3.30
CA LYS A 12 5.88 -11.99 4.20
C LYS A 12 6.69 -13.21 3.75
N ARG A 13 7.81 -13.00 3.08
CA ARG A 13 8.78 -14.06 2.70
C ARG A 13 10.13 -13.77 3.32
N ARG A 14 11.00 -14.79 3.39
CA ARG A 14 12.38 -14.67 3.90
C ARG A 14 13.11 -13.54 3.16
N ASP A 15 14.11 -12.98 3.84
CA ASP A 15 14.82 -11.74 3.48
C ASP A 15 15.66 -11.79 2.17
N ASP A 16 15.46 -12.82 1.34
CA ASP A 16 16.14 -12.96 0.05
C ASP A 16 15.40 -12.16 -1.03
N ARG A 17 15.72 -10.87 -1.08
CA ARG A 17 15.10 -9.91 -2.01
C ARG A 17 15.36 -10.27 -3.47
N GLU A 18 16.53 -10.83 -3.77
CA GLU A 18 16.92 -11.21 -5.13
C GLU A 18 16.07 -12.37 -5.62
N LEU A 19 15.95 -13.44 -4.82
CA LEU A 19 15.06 -14.55 -5.15
C LEU A 19 13.58 -14.12 -5.24
N LEU A 20 13.14 -13.21 -4.38
CA LEU A 20 11.77 -12.68 -4.44
C LEU A 20 11.53 -11.91 -5.75
N HIS A 21 12.50 -11.07 -6.13
CA HIS A 21 12.45 -10.31 -7.36
C HIS A 21 12.38 -11.24 -8.57
N GLU A 22 13.28 -12.22 -8.67
CA GLU A 22 13.27 -13.20 -9.77
C GLU A 22 11.96 -13.97 -9.85
N ALA A 23 11.44 -14.45 -8.71
CA ALA A 23 10.18 -15.18 -8.66
C ALA A 23 8.99 -14.31 -9.11
N LEU A 24 8.95 -13.03 -8.70
CA LEU A 24 7.91 -12.08 -9.11
C LEU A 24 7.97 -11.85 -10.62
N PHE A 25 9.14 -11.55 -11.17
CA PHE A 25 9.32 -11.34 -12.61
C PHE A 25 9.00 -12.59 -13.42
N SER A 26 9.36 -13.77 -12.94
CA SER A 26 9.02 -15.05 -13.57
C SER A 26 7.50 -15.27 -13.63
N ALA A 27 6.79 -15.05 -12.52
CA ALA A 27 5.32 -15.17 -12.48
C ALA A 27 4.63 -14.17 -13.43
N LEU A 28 5.14 -12.94 -13.51
CA LEU A 28 4.60 -11.89 -14.35
C LEU A 28 4.90 -12.08 -15.84
N LYS A 29 6.03 -12.70 -16.21
CA LYS A 29 6.31 -13.11 -17.61
C LYS A 29 5.18 -13.97 -18.17
N ASN A 30 4.63 -14.88 -17.37
CA ASN A 30 3.51 -15.73 -17.79
C ASN A 30 2.19 -14.95 -17.99
N LEU A 31 2.11 -13.71 -17.50
CA LEU A 31 0.96 -12.83 -17.60
C LEU A 31 1.20 -11.63 -18.55
N GLN A 32 2.32 -11.60 -19.28
CA GLN A 32 2.70 -10.45 -20.12
C GLN A 32 1.65 -10.06 -21.18
N THR A 33 0.83 -11.00 -21.63
CA THR A 33 -0.27 -10.72 -22.57
C THR A 33 -1.50 -10.12 -21.91
N MET A 34 -1.61 -10.19 -20.58
CA MET A 34 -2.77 -9.74 -19.80
C MET A 34 -2.46 -8.54 -18.89
N ALA A 35 -1.19 -8.33 -18.53
CA ALA A 35 -0.77 -7.24 -17.66
C ALA A 35 0.67 -6.82 -17.96
N VAL A 36 0.95 -5.52 -17.76
CA VAL A 36 2.31 -4.96 -17.80
C VAL A 36 2.69 -4.53 -16.40
N LEU A 37 3.85 -5.00 -15.91
CA LEU A 37 4.43 -4.50 -14.68
C LEU A 37 5.00 -3.09 -14.92
N VAL A 38 4.36 -2.08 -14.36
CA VAL A 38 4.79 -0.68 -14.53
C VAL A 38 5.83 -0.26 -13.50
N ASP A 39 5.74 -0.79 -12.27
CA ASP A 39 6.63 -0.43 -11.16
C ASP A 39 6.66 -1.56 -10.13
N HIS A 40 7.79 -1.72 -9.44
CA HIS A 40 7.91 -2.62 -8.28
C HIS A 40 8.97 -2.05 -7.33
N ASN A 41 8.80 -2.32 -6.03
CA ASN A 41 9.77 -1.83 -5.06
C ASN A 41 9.79 -2.64 -3.77
N PHE A 42 10.92 -2.56 -3.08
CA PHE A 42 11.06 -3.09 -1.74
C PHE A 42 10.89 -1.96 -0.72
N MET A 43 10.22 -2.31 0.37
CA MET A 43 9.87 -1.40 1.44
C MET A 43 10.40 -1.96 2.75
N VAL A 44 10.97 -1.10 3.58
CA VAL A 44 11.39 -1.44 4.95
C VAL A 44 10.56 -0.64 5.95
N ALA A 45 10.26 -1.23 7.10
CA ALA A 45 9.58 -0.50 8.16
C ALA A 45 10.51 0.58 8.73
N TYR A 46 10.07 1.83 8.66
CA TYR A 46 10.75 2.95 9.31
C TYR A 46 10.24 3.14 10.75
N GLY A 47 8.97 2.85 10.99
CA GLY A 47 8.34 2.82 12.31
C GLY A 47 6.86 2.52 12.21
N GLY A 48 6.19 2.22 13.32
CA GLY A 48 4.77 1.90 13.31
C GLY A 48 4.16 1.91 14.71
N LYS A 49 2.83 1.86 14.76
CA LYS A 49 2.03 1.80 15.99
C LYS A 49 0.80 0.94 15.77
N ALA A 50 0.43 0.15 16.77
CA ALA A 50 -0.84 -0.54 16.83
C ALA A 50 -1.58 -0.10 18.11
N ARG A 51 -2.90 0.13 18.00
CA ARG A 51 -3.70 0.60 19.15
C ARG A 51 -3.93 -0.48 20.20
N ASP A 52 -3.76 -1.75 19.84
CA ASP A 52 -3.80 -2.89 20.75
C ASP A 52 -2.49 -3.11 21.53
N GLY A 53 -1.50 -2.23 21.35
CA GLY A 53 -0.18 -2.33 21.98
C GLY A 53 0.70 -3.43 21.39
N SER A 54 0.27 -4.11 20.32
CA SER A 54 1.07 -5.14 19.68
C SER A 54 2.29 -4.55 18.95
N PRO A 55 3.40 -5.32 18.83
CA PRO A 55 4.61 -4.83 18.18
C PRO A 55 4.50 -4.78 16.65
N ALA A 56 3.38 -5.21 16.07
CA ALA A 56 3.20 -5.33 14.63
C ALA A 56 1.83 -4.77 14.21
N ALA A 57 1.82 -3.97 13.14
CA ALA A 57 0.57 -3.60 12.48
C ALA A 57 -0.02 -4.85 11.80
N LYS A 58 -1.24 -5.23 12.21
CA LYS A 58 -1.97 -6.36 11.64
C LYS A 58 -3.23 -5.86 10.95
N PHE A 59 -3.65 -6.59 9.93
CA PHE A 59 -4.95 -6.42 9.27
C PHE A 59 -5.51 -7.79 8.90
N SER A 60 -6.82 -7.86 8.74
CA SER A 60 -7.59 -9.06 8.48
C SER A 60 -8.47 -8.91 7.24
N THR A 61 -8.99 -10.03 6.76
CA THR A 61 -10.05 -10.03 5.74
C THR A 61 -11.21 -9.15 6.19
N GLY A 62 -11.62 -8.22 5.32
CA GLY A 62 -12.66 -7.24 5.61
C GLY A 62 -12.16 -5.88 6.11
N ASP A 63 -10.89 -5.73 6.48
CA ASP A 63 -10.36 -4.42 6.90
C ASP A 63 -10.28 -3.43 5.73
N THR A 64 -10.24 -2.14 6.08
CA THR A 64 -9.94 -1.09 5.10
C THR A 64 -8.49 -0.66 5.26
N ILE A 65 -7.73 -0.65 4.17
CA ILE A 65 -6.35 -0.15 4.14
C ILE A 65 -6.35 1.20 3.42
N CYS A 66 -5.65 2.18 3.99
CA CYS A 66 -5.33 3.43 3.32
C CYS A 66 -3.82 3.57 3.22
N LEU A 67 -3.33 3.77 2.01
CA LEU A 67 -1.94 4.10 1.72
C LEU A 67 -1.82 5.58 1.39
N SER A 68 -0.88 6.26 2.02
CA SER A 68 -0.44 7.59 1.64
C SER A 68 1.00 7.49 1.18
N SER A 69 1.25 7.70 -0.11
CA SER A 69 2.60 7.74 -0.67
C SER A 69 3.06 9.19 -0.79
N THR A 70 4.25 9.46 -0.26
CA THR A 70 4.95 10.74 -0.41
C THR A 70 6.25 10.51 -1.16
N HIS A 71 6.45 11.21 -2.27
CA HIS A 71 7.66 11.12 -3.07
C HIS A 71 8.45 12.42 -3.03
N LEU A 72 9.76 12.31 -2.82
CA LEU A 72 10.71 13.41 -2.88
C LEU A 72 11.43 13.44 -4.25
N PRO A 73 11.21 14.44 -5.09
CA PRO A 73 11.90 14.58 -6.38
C PRO A 73 13.41 14.79 -6.19
N SER A 74 14.21 14.32 -7.16
CA SER A 74 15.67 14.40 -7.10
C SER A 74 16.25 15.82 -7.14
N ASN A 75 15.45 16.84 -7.51
CA ASN A 75 15.87 18.23 -7.68
C ASN A 75 15.60 19.12 -6.46
N THR A 76 15.44 18.53 -5.28
CA THR A 76 15.19 19.25 -4.02
C THR A 76 16.47 19.46 -3.20
N LEU A 77 16.47 20.52 -2.38
CA LEU A 77 17.54 20.79 -1.41
C LEU A 77 17.45 19.91 -0.16
N MET A 78 16.30 19.26 0.08
CA MET A 78 16.07 18.45 1.27
C MET A 78 16.82 17.12 1.20
N LYS A 79 17.53 16.76 2.27
CA LYS A 79 18.20 15.46 2.36
C LYS A 79 17.17 14.36 2.59
N GLU A 80 17.43 13.18 2.04
CA GLU A 80 16.53 12.02 2.17
C GLU A 80 16.25 11.62 3.63
N GLN A 81 17.24 11.74 4.52
CA GLN A 81 17.06 11.43 5.94
C GLN A 81 16.12 12.42 6.64
N ASP A 82 16.22 13.70 6.31
CA ASP A 82 15.32 14.73 6.82
C ASP A 82 13.90 14.45 6.30
N PHE A 83 13.77 14.15 5.01
CA PHE A 83 12.50 13.79 4.39
C PHE A 83 11.83 12.58 5.05
N ALA A 84 12.57 11.51 5.32
CA ALA A 84 12.04 10.33 5.99
C ALA A 84 11.57 10.64 7.42
N ARG A 85 12.32 11.47 8.15
CA ARG A 85 11.96 11.93 9.50
C ARG A 85 10.68 12.77 9.47
N GLU A 86 10.56 13.73 8.56
CA GLU A 86 9.34 14.55 8.44
C GLU A 86 8.12 13.73 8.07
N CYS A 87 8.26 12.78 7.13
CA CYS A 87 7.19 11.84 6.80
C CYS A 87 6.74 11.02 8.00
N PHE A 88 7.69 10.60 8.86
CA PHE A 88 7.39 9.86 10.07
C PHE A 88 6.74 10.74 11.15
N SER A 89 7.17 12.00 11.31
CA SER A 89 6.51 12.97 12.18
C SER A 89 5.06 13.18 11.77
N ILE A 90 4.79 13.38 10.47
CA ILE A 90 3.43 13.49 9.93
C ILE A 90 2.61 12.24 10.25
N PHE A 91 3.20 11.05 10.02
CA PHE A 91 2.55 9.78 10.36
C PHE A 91 2.14 9.76 11.85
N GLN A 92 3.05 10.12 12.75
CA GLN A 92 2.77 10.10 14.18
C GLN A 92 1.67 11.09 14.57
N SER A 93 1.72 12.32 14.05
CA SER A 93 0.72 13.35 14.30
C SER A 93 -0.66 12.92 13.81
N TYR A 94 -0.75 12.39 12.58
CA TYR A 94 -2.02 11.95 12.01
C TYR A 94 -2.56 10.71 12.70
N PHE A 95 -1.73 9.72 12.99
CA PHE A 95 -2.17 8.49 13.64
C PHE A 95 -2.88 8.76 14.97
N LEU A 96 -2.41 9.75 15.74
CA LEU A 96 -3.06 10.16 17.00
C LEU A 96 -4.49 10.67 16.80
N MET A 97 -4.76 11.35 15.68
CA MET A 97 -6.05 11.97 15.35
C MET A 97 -7.04 11.03 14.64
N MET A 98 -6.62 9.83 14.27
CA MET A 98 -7.43 8.87 13.52
C MET A 98 -8.16 7.91 14.48
N ASP A 99 -9.34 8.28 15.00
CA ASP A 99 -10.02 7.52 16.08
C ASP A 99 -10.36 6.06 15.74
N ASP A 100 -10.58 5.75 14.46
CA ASP A 100 -10.97 4.42 13.98
C ASP A 100 -9.85 3.65 13.24
N THR A 101 -8.60 4.06 13.38
CA THR A 101 -7.47 3.23 12.95
C THR A 101 -7.12 2.18 13.98
N VAL A 102 -6.85 0.96 13.51
CA VAL A 102 -6.40 -0.18 14.32
C VAL A 102 -4.88 -0.12 14.47
N ALA A 103 -4.18 0.11 13.35
CA ALA A 103 -2.73 0.16 13.30
C ALA A 103 -2.25 1.01 12.14
N GLY A 104 -0.97 1.39 12.17
CA GLY A 104 -0.32 2.06 11.07
C GLY A 104 1.18 1.77 11.05
N VAL A 105 1.76 1.79 9.86
CA VAL A 105 3.20 1.64 9.66
C VAL A 105 3.68 2.65 8.61
N CYS A 106 4.79 3.31 8.90
CA CYS A 106 5.53 4.14 7.98
C CYS A 106 6.62 3.28 7.34
N LEU A 107 6.55 3.14 6.02
CA LEU A 107 7.43 2.33 5.21
C LEU A 107 8.34 3.24 4.40
N LYS A 108 9.63 2.91 4.36
CA LYS A 108 10.63 3.57 3.53
C LYS A 108 10.94 2.69 2.32
N CYS A 109 10.86 3.28 1.14
CA CYS A 109 11.31 2.66 -0.09
C CYS A 109 12.84 2.55 -0.14
N THR A 110 13.37 1.41 -0.59
CA THR A 110 14.82 1.17 -0.58
C THR A 110 15.54 1.67 -1.82
N THR A 111 14.83 1.94 -2.91
CA THR A 111 15.45 2.28 -4.22
C THR A 111 15.22 3.72 -4.66
N ARG A 112 14.21 4.39 -4.10
CA ARG A 112 13.92 5.80 -4.37
C ARG A 112 13.43 6.51 -3.10
N PRO A 113 13.58 7.83 -3.00
CA PRO A 113 13.17 8.61 -1.83
C PRO A 113 11.65 8.73 -1.78
N THR A 114 10.98 7.65 -1.39
CA THR A 114 9.53 7.53 -1.25
C THR A 114 9.20 6.94 0.12
N MET A 115 8.25 7.55 0.81
CA MET A 115 7.70 7.05 2.07
C MET A 115 6.25 6.67 1.85
N ILE A 116 5.83 5.53 2.39
CA ILE A 116 4.44 5.08 2.35
C ILE A 116 3.94 4.95 3.79
N ASN A 117 2.93 5.72 4.14
CA ASN A 117 2.18 5.51 5.36
C ASN A 117 1.01 4.57 5.06
N PHE A 118 1.03 3.40 5.70
CA PHE A 118 0.01 2.37 5.60
C PHE A 118 -0.83 2.42 6.88
N TYR A 119 -2.14 2.60 6.73
CA TYR A 119 -3.08 2.66 7.85
C TYR A 119 -4.17 1.61 7.70
N VAL A 120 -4.44 0.89 8.79
CA VAL A 120 -5.54 -0.06 8.90
C VAL A 120 -6.69 0.61 9.60
N TRP A 121 -7.83 0.69 8.94
CA TRP A 121 -9.06 1.30 9.41
C TRP A 121 -10.10 0.22 9.67
N LYS A 122 -10.85 0.38 10.77
CA LYS A 122 -11.97 -0.51 11.11
C LYS A 122 -13.05 -0.53 10.02
N ASN A 123 -13.24 0.60 9.33
CA ASN A 123 -14.25 0.73 8.28
C ASN A 123 -13.89 1.84 7.27
N LEU A 124 -14.55 1.77 6.11
CA LEU A 124 -14.33 2.67 4.98
C LEU A 124 -14.84 4.09 5.23
N GLN A 125 -15.95 4.22 5.95
CA GLN A 125 -16.60 5.51 6.22
C GLN A 125 -15.67 6.41 7.05
N SER A 126 -15.11 5.89 8.14
CA SER A 126 -14.18 6.64 9.00
C SER A 126 -12.92 7.05 8.24
N CYS A 127 -12.38 6.17 7.40
CA CYS A 127 -11.23 6.47 6.55
C CYS A 127 -11.50 7.67 5.62
N TYR A 128 -12.58 7.63 4.84
CA TYR A 128 -12.92 8.74 3.94
C TYR A 128 -13.27 10.02 4.70
N SER A 129 -13.97 9.91 5.82
CA SER A 129 -14.32 11.08 6.63
C SER A 129 -13.07 11.80 7.15
N PHE A 130 -12.07 11.04 7.58
CA PHE A 130 -10.78 11.59 7.98
C PHE A 130 -10.05 12.24 6.80
N LEU A 131 -9.95 11.55 5.66
CA LEU A 131 -9.28 12.07 4.47
C LEU A 131 -9.94 13.36 3.98
N LEU A 132 -11.27 13.41 3.89
CA LEU A 132 -11.99 14.62 3.44
C LEU A 132 -11.77 15.81 4.39
N LYS A 133 -11.70 15.56 5.70
CA LYS A 133 -11.47 16.60 6.70
C LYS A 133 -10.03 17.11 6.73
N HIS A 134 -9.04 16.26 6.43
CA HIS A 134 -7.62 16.57 6.60
C HIS A 134 -6.81 16.62 5.30
N ASN A 135 -7.46 16.51 4.13
CA ASN A 135 -6.82 16.68 2.82
C ASN A 135 -6.58 18.16 2.50
N ASN A 136 -5.75 18.82 3.33
CA ASN A 136 -5.22 20.14 3.04
C ASN A 136 -3.79 19.98 2.52
N ARG A 137 -3.66 19.93 1.19
CA ARG A 137 -2.36 19.76 0.50
C ARG A 137 -1.38 20.89 0.83
N ASP A 138 -1.88 22.11 0.99
CA ASP A 138 -1.05 23.27 1.32
C ASP A 138 -0.48 23.14 2.74
N ALA A 139 -1.30 22.68 3.69
CA ALA A 139 -0.83 22.40 5.04
C ALA A 139 0.21 21.27 5.09
N LEU A 140 0.07 20.25 4.24
CA LEU A 140 1.05 19.17 4.10
C LEU A 140 2.36 19.64 3.48
N GLN A 141 2.31 20.59 2.54
CA GLN A 141 3.51 21.15 1.92
C GLN A 141 4.34 21.98 2.90
N ASN A 142 3.71 22.62 3.89
CA ASN A 142 4.40 23.37 4.95
C ASN A 142 5.30 22.48 5.83
N TRP A 143 5.09 21.16 5.87
CA TRP A 143 5.99 20.23 6.57
C TRP A 143 7.31 20.01 5.84
N PHE A 144 7.40 20.41 4.57
CA PHE A 144 8.58 20.20 3.72
C PHE A 144 9.12 21.55 3.22
N PRO A 145 9.68 22.40 4.11
CA PRO A 145 10.13 23.73 3.75
C PRO A 145 11.22 23.66 2.67
N GLY A 146 11.02 24.38 1.57
CA GLY A 146 11.96 24.42 0.44
C GLY A 146 11.99 23.15 -0.42
N ALA A 147 11.06 22.22 -0.22
CA ALA A 147 10.91 21.02 -1.03
C ALA A 147 9.51 20.93 -1.65
N THR A 148 9.46 20.50 -2.91
CA THR A 148 8.19 20.10 -3.54
C THR A 148 8.05 18.60 -3.35
N VAL A 149 6.96 18.17 -2.71
CA VAL A 149 6.65 16.75 -2.48
C VAL A 149 5.33 16.38 -3.13
N PHE A 150 5.24 15.15 -3.62
CA PHE A 150 4.01 14.64 -4.23
C PHE A 150 3.32 13.67 -3.28
N PHE A 151 2.05 13.95 -2.97
CA PHE A 151 1.20 13.10 -2.14
C PHE A 151 0.17 12.37 -2.99
N LYS A 152 0.02 11.07 -2.74
CA LYS A 152 -1.03 10.22 -3.32
C LYS A 152 -1.68 9.39 -2.23
N TYR A 153 -3.01 9.29 -2.25
CA TYR A 153 -3.76 8.40 -1.39
C TYR A 153 -4.42 7.30 -2.21
N ASP A 154 -4.30 6.06 -1.75
CA ASP A 154 -4.99 4.91 -2.31
C ASP A 154 -5.70 4.16 -1.18
N VAL A 155 -6.99 3.86 -1.35
CA VAL A 155 -7.81 3.16 -0.34
C VAL A 155 -8.27 1.82 -0.90
N PHE A 156 -8.10 0.76 -0.12
CA PHE A 156 -8.37 -0.62 -0.51
C PHE A 156 -9.24 -1.32 0.53
N LYS A 157 -10.09 -2.23 0.06
CA LYS A 157 -10.77 -3.21 0.92
C LYS A 157 -9.96 -4.50 0.89
N VAL A 158 -9.65 -5.04 2.06
CA VAL A 158 -8.95 -6.34 2.15
C VAL A 158 -9.96 -7.44 1.87
N VAL A 159 -9.82 -8.10 0.72
CA VAL A 159 -10.71 -9.19 0.33
C VAL A 159 -10.28 -10.52 0.95
N TYR A 160 -8.97 -10.70 1.20
CA TYR A 160 -8.43 -11.93 1.75
C TYR A 160 -7.07 -11.71 2.40
N VAL A 161 -6.83 -12.34 3.55
CA VAL A 161 -5.52 -12.48 4.20
C VAL A 161 -5.26 -13.95 4.45
N SER A 162 -4.14 -14.46 3.95
CA SER A 162 -3.66 -15.79 4.32
C SER A 162 -2.94 -15.68 5.66
N ALA A 163 -3.46 -16.29 6.72
CA ALA A 163 -2.67 -16.54 7.92
C ALA A 163 -1.73 -17.73 7.65
N ASP A 164 -0.54 -17.76 8.27
CA ASP A 164 0.44 -18.85 8.15
C ASP A 164 -0.04 -20.19 8.76
N ASP A 165 -1.28 -20.26 9.28
CA ASP A 165 -1.85 -21.48 9.86
C ASP A 165 -2.59 -22.31 8.79
N GLY A 166 -1.82 -23.19 8.13
CA GLY A 166 -2.18 -24.59 7.87
C GLY A 166 -3.44 -24.94 7.05
N MET A 167 -4.23 -24.00 6.56
CA MET A 167 -5.38 -24.31 5.72
C MET A 167 -4.95 -24.32 4.26
N SER A 168 -4.88 -25.53 3.69
CA SER A 168 -4.77 -25.77 2.26
C SER A 168 -5.82 -24.94 1.53
N PHE A 169 -5.40 -23.86 0.89
CA PHE A 169 -6.29 -23.02 0.11
C PHE A 169 -6.78 -23.83 -1.10
N GLN A 170 -8.01 -24.33 -1.01
CA GLN A 170 -8.80 -24.54 -2.22
C GLN A 170 -9.14 -23.14 -2.72
N LEU A 171 -8.71 -22.82 -3.95
CA LEU A 171 -9.21 -21.68 -4.69
C LEU A 171 -10.75 -21.71 -4.63
N TYR A 172 -11.34 -20.93 -3.72
CA TYR A 172 -12.77 -20.62 -3.81
C TYR A 172 -13.01 -20.06 -5.21
N PRO A 173 -14.13 -20.44 -5.83
CA PRO A 173 -14.22 -20.64 -7.27
C PRO A 173 -13.83 -19.37 -8.00
N PRO A 174 -13.23 -19.48 -9.20
CA PRO A 174 -12.78 -18.33 -9.96
C PRO A 174 -13.95 -17.36 -10.00
N HIS A 175 -13.79 -16.18 -9.38
CA HIS A 175 -14.74 -15.12 -9.59
C HIS A 175 -14.86 -14.98 -11.11
N LYS A 176 -16.07 -15.16 -11.63
CA LYS A 176 -16.46 -15.04 -13.05
C LYS A 176 -16.25 -13.62 -13.62
N LEU A 177 -15.27 -12.89 -13.11
CA LEU A 177 -14.85 -11.58 -13.58
C LEU A 177 -13.86 -11.69 -14.76
N LEU A 178 -13.36 -12.89 -15.08
CA LEU A 178 -12.42 -13.15 -16.18
C LEU A 178 -12.90 -14.18 -17.22
N GLU A 179 -14.11 -14.73 -17.10
CA GLU A 179 -14.73 -15.49 -18.20
C GLU A 179 -15.23 -14.50 -19.27
N ASN A 180 -14.33 -14.04 -20.13
CA ASN A 180 -14.74 -13.62 -21.46
C ASN A 180 -15.28 -14.86 -22.17
N GLN A 181 -16.60 -14.91 -22.35
CA GLN A 181 -17.22 -15.84 -23.29
C GLN A 181 -16.67 -15.53 -24.67
N VAL A 182 -15.64 -16.27 -25.08
CA VAL A 182 -15.33 -16.43 -26.50
C VAL A 182 -16.46 -17.27 -27.06
N SER A 183 -17.55 -16.61 -27.44
CA SER A 183 -18.55 -17.19 -28.32
C SER A 183 -17.81 -17.55 -29.61
N LYS A 184 -17.54 -18.85 -29.79
CA LYS A 184 -17.24 -19.40 -31.11
C LYS A 184 -18.45 -19.10 -31.98
N VAL A 185 -18.35 -18.07 -32.82
CA VAL A 185 -19.17 -17.99 -34.03
C VAL A 185 -18.61 -19.08 -34.93
N LEU A 186 -19.37 -20.17 -35.06
CA LEU A 186 -19.24 -21.05 -36.22
C LEU A 186 -19.74 -20.25 -37.43
N GLU A 187 -18.85 -20.02 -38.39
CA GLU A 187 -19.21 -19.92 -39.80
C GLU A 187 -18.85 -21.25 -40.48
#